data_AF-A0A8H5UT08-F1
#
_entry.id   AF-A0A8H5UT08-F1
#
_cell.length_a   1.000
_cell.length_b   1.000
_cell.length_c   1.000
_cell.angle_alpha   90.00
_cell.angle_beta   90.00
_cell.angle_gamma   90.00
#
_symmetry.space_group_name_H-M   'P 1'
#
loop_
_entity.id
_entity.type
_entity.pdbx_description
1 polymer ?
#
loop_
_entity_poly.entity_id
_entity_poly.type
_entity_poly.pdbx_seq_one_letter_code
_entity_poly.pdbx_strand_id
1 'polypeptide(L)'
;MSLGFDFGTAFPDFLTQLIRDMVHSHPRWNGPAYRHESFPNYVCWMIARGADIWAIVPRGLLPGVVPKTTWAHYLMASLGIVWAQIPHLSRELPQEIAEVTARQDVDDGCKCRCSAHGCTPLVKFLEGLGWRQQLLQGLGWRQTLESYALRTSNTLGTFLRRCKDDGLAFDWIGRAILRYITFCTLGLRHTCCDLANKGYSTIPDEEEIHEIHEEDAAQMQILEELMSDFDMEYEKYSDLTSFLYDFWVPKMEGVWAKLISRELTNEEIESAERAGVTWEVCESEDIWAEEGEYVNPESWARVGDLRFQMGRTSDDKISAVEEWMRRLDDISIDPQRPVIAM
;
A
#
# COMPACT_ATOMS: atom_id res chain seq x y z
N MET A 1 -7.34 1.44 36.58
CA MET A 1 -7.28 2.87 36.24
C MET A 1 -7.75 3.00 34.80
N SER A 2 -8.95 3.53 34.56
CA SER A 2 -9.40 3.86 33.20
C SER A 2 -8.55 5.03 32.71
N LEU A 3 -7.98 4.93 31.52
CA LEU A 3 -7.14 5.98 30.91
C LEU A 3 -7.95 7.25 30.56
N GLY A 4 -9.22 7.34 30.96
CA GLY A 4 -10.06 8.51 30.73
C GLY A 4 -10.55 8.66 29.30
N PHE A 5 -10.37 7.63 28.46
CA PHE A 5 -10.92 7.65 27.10
C PHE A 5 -12.43 7.43 27.16
N ASP A 6 -13.18 8.50 26.91
CA ASP A 6 -14.46 8.36 26.25
C ASP A 6 -14.18 7.98 24.79
N PHE A 7 -14.28 6.69 24.48
CA PHE A 7 -14.05 6.15 23.14
C PHE A 7 -15.06 6.68 22.10
N GLY A 8 -16.11 7.39 22.53
CA GLY A 8 -17.03 8.10 21.64
C GLY A 8 -16.49 9.43 21.09
N THR A 9 -15.53 10.09 21.76
CA THR A 9 -15.05 11.45 21.38
C THR A 9 -13.53 11.64 21.45
N ALA A 10 -12.84 11.03 22.42
CA ALA A 10 -11.38 11.17 22.57
C ALA A 10 -10.58 10.26 21.61
N PHE A 11 -11.20 9.19 21.11
CA PHE A 11 -10.58 8.25 20.16
C PHE A 11 -10.30 8.89 18.78
N PRO A 12 -11.28 9.56 18.12
CA PRO A 12 -11.02 10.28 16.88
C PRO A 12 -9.94 11.35 17.02
N ASP A 13 -9.91 12.11 18.12
CA ASP A 13 -8.94 13.19 18.32
C ASP A 13 -7.52 12.66 18.53
N PHE A 14 -7.35 11.65 19.38
CA PHE A 14 -6.05 11.01 19.59
C PHE A 14 -5.55 10.35 18.30
N LEU A 15 -6.41 9.57 17.63
CA LEU A 15 -6.05 8.88 16.41
C LEU A 15 -5.74 9.89 15.29
N THR A 16 -6.52 10.97 15.18
CA THR A 16 -6.24 12.08 14.25
C THR A 16 -4.89 12.71 14.53
N GLN A 17 -4.53 12.94 15.79
CA GLN A 17 -3.24 13.54 16.14
C GLN A 17 -2.06 12.58 15.87
N LEU A 18 -2.17 11.31 16.29
CA LEU A 18 -1.21 10.25 16.00
C LEU A 18 -0.96 10.14 14.48
N ILE A 19 -2.05 10.09 13.73
CA ILE A 19 -2.06 10.02 12.27
C ILE A 19 -1.44 11.27 11.66
N ARG A 20 -1.87 12.46 12.09
CA ARG A 20 -1.36 13.74 11.61
C ARG A 20 0.15 13.82 11.80
N ASP A 21 0.68 13.27 12.88
CA ASP A 21 2.12 13.26 13.16
C ASP A 21 2.87 12.19 12.33
N MET A 22 2.28 11.02 12.07
CA MET A 22 2.80 10.04 11.10
C MET A 22 2.76 10.56 9.65
N VAL A 23 1.76 11.38 9.33
CA VAL A 23 1.51 11.97 8.00
C VAL A 23 2.40 13.21 7.76
N HIS A 24 2.46 14.15 8.70
CA HIS A 24 3.21 15.40 8.52
C HIS A 24 4.67 15.34 8.92
N SER A 25 5.16 14.20 9.42
CA SER A 25 6.59 13.90 9.45
C SER A 25 7.14 13.93 8.02
N HIS A 26 7.64 15.12 7.64
CA HIS A 26 8.30 15.43 6.39
C HIS A 26 9.57 14.57 6.28
N PRO A 27 9.92 14.05 5.09
CA PRO A 27 11.18 13.34 4.86
C PRO A 27 12.43 14.23 5.07
N ARG A 28 12.23 15.53 5.33
CA ARG A 28 13.27 16.51 5.66
C ARG A 28 13.58 16.63 7.16
N TRP A 29 12.77 16.06 8.05
CA TRP A 29 13.05 16.06 9.47
C TRP A 29 13.73 14.76 9.87
N ASN A 30 15.06 14.83 10.04
CA ASN A 30 15.82 13.88 10.86
C ASN A 30 15.71 14.22 12.37
N GLY A 31 14.55 14.73 12.80
CA GLY A 31 14.09 14.41 14.16
C GLY A 31 13.69 12.92 14.17
N PRO A 32 13.48 12.27 15.33
CA PRO A 32 13.05 10.89 15.35
C PRO A 32 11.74 10.77 14.57
N ALA A 33 11.81 10.40 13.29
CA ALA A 33 10.66 10.03 12.51
C ALA A 33 10.05 8.87 13.29
N TYR A 34 8.94 9.10 13.97
CA TYR A 34 8.27 8.15 14.85
C TYR A 34 7.78 6.95 14.03
N ARG A 35 8.71 6.05 13.73
CA ARG A 35 8.53 4.72 13.14
C ARG A 35 8.33 3.79 14.31
N HIS A 36 7.12 3.75 14.83
CA HIS A 36 6.87 2.98 16.04
C HIS A 36 6.85 1.49 15.70
N GLU A 37 7.87 0.73 16.12
CA GLU A 37 7.85 -0.74 16.04
C GLU A 37 6.62 -1.31 16.77
N SER A 38 6.10 -0.60 17.78
CA SER A 38 4.84 -0.94 18.48
C SER A 38 3.55 -0.51 17.76
N PHE A 39 3.59 0.10 16.57
CA PHE A 39 2.35 0.51 15.87
C PHE A 39 1.35 -0.66 15.69
N PRO A 40 1.77 -1.88 15.29
CA PRO A 40 0.87 -3.03 15.30
C PRO A 40 0.27 -3.31 16.69
N ASN A 41 1.07 -3.21 17.75
CA ASN A 41 0.60 -3.42 19.12
C ASN A 41 -0.45 -2.39 19.54
N TYR A 42 -0.32 -1.14 19.09
CA TYR A 42 -1.33 -0.11 19.33
C TYR A 42 -2.64 -0.42 18.62
N VAL A 43 -2.58 -0.85 17.35
CA VAL A 43 -3.79 -1.25 16.62
C VAL A 43 -4.49 -2.40 17.33
N CYS A 44 -3.74 -3.42 17.77
CA CYS A 44 -4.29 -4.53 18.55
C CYS A 44 -4.90 -4.06 19.87
N TRP A 45 -4.20 -3.18 20.59
CA TRP A 45 -4.70 -2.61 21.83
C TRP A 45 -6.02 -1.84 21.63
N MET A 46 -6.13 -1.05 20.56
CA MET A 46 -7.35 -0.32 20.22
C MET A 46 -8.52 -1.29 19.96
N ILE A 47 -8.30 -2.32 19.13
CA ILE A 47 -9.30 -3.35 18.83
C ILE A 47 -9.73 -4.07 20.12
N ALA A 48 -8.77 -4.48 20.95
CA ALA A 48 -9.02 -5.17 22.21
C ALA A 48 -9.78 -4.32 23.25
N ARG A 49 -9.79 -2.99 23.10
CA ARG A 49 -10.56 -2.05 23.95
C ARG A 49 -11.93 -1.70 23.37
N GLY A 50 -12.33 -2.32 22.26
CA GLY A 50 -13.64 -2.12 21.65
C GLY A 50 -13.72 -0.86 20.79
N ALA A 51 -12.59 -0.37 20.27
CA ALA A 51 -12.62 0.70 19.28
C ALA A 51 -13.43 0.24 18.04
N ASP A 52 -14.41 1.03 17.64
CA ASP A 52 -15.18 0.77 16.43
C ASP A 52 -14.37 1.19 15.19
N ILE A 53 -13.46 0.32 14.77
CA ILE A 53 -12.64 0.52 13.58
C ILE A 53 -13.43 0.40 12.27
N TRP A 54 -14.69 -0.04 12.34
CA TRP A 54 -15.60 -0.16 11.20
C TRP A 54 -16.39 1.13 10.98
N ALA A 55 -16.39 2.05 11.95
CA ALA A 55 -17.00 3.35 11.79
C ALA A 55 -16.36 4.14 10.64
N ILE A 56 -17.21 4.85 9.90
CA ILE A 56 -16.80 5.75 8.82
C ILE A 56 -16.02 6.92 9.41
N VAL A 57 -14.87 7.24 8.81
CA VAL A 57 -14.07 8.41 9.17
C VAL A 57 -14.86 9.66 8.80
N PRO A 58 -15.08 10.61 9.73
CA PRO A 58 -15.77 11.87 9.41
C PRO A 58 -15.07 12.62 8.27
N ARG A 59 -15.85 13.11 7.30
CA ARG A 59 -15.31 13.88 6.17
C ARG A 59 -14.58 15.12 6.69
N GLY A 60 -13.39 15.38 6.14
CA GLY A 60 -12.58 16.54 6.51
C GLY A 60 -11.76 16.37 7.80
N LEU A 61 -11.92 15.26 8.53
CA LEU A 61 -11.08 14.98 9.70
C LEU A 61 -9.63 14.70 9.29
N LEU A 62 -9.45 13.96 8.19
CA LEU A 62 -8.17 13.61 7.61
C LEU A 62 -8.17 13.91 6.10
N PRO A 63 -7.02 14.31 5.53
CA PRO A 63 -6.90 14.54 4.09
C PRO A 63 -7.03 13.21 3.33
N GLY A 64 -7.59 13.25 2.11
CA GLY A 64 -7.70 12.08 1.23
C GLY A 64 -8.78 11.05 1.58
N VAL A 65 -9.70 11.35 2.51
CA VAL A 65 -10.80 10.44 2.89
C VAL A 65 -11.94 10.48 1.86
N VAL A 66 -12.25 9.34 1.22
CA VAL A 66 -13.43 9.20 0.33
C VAL A 66 -14.68 8.88 1.16
N PRO A 67 -15.90 9.11 0.62
CA PRO A 67 -17.13 8.67 1.27
C PRO A 67 -17.06 7.18 1.61
N LYS A 68 -17.47 6.77 2.82
CA LYS A 68 -17.43 5.39 3.35
C LYS A 68 -16.06 4.82 3.74
N THR A 69 -14.96 5.56 3.60
CA THR A 69 -13.68 5.12 4.20
C THR A 69 -13.85 4.93 5.71
N THR A 70 -13.49 3.75 6.22
CA THR A 70 -13.54 3.42 7.65
C THR A 70 -12.17 3.58 8.31
N TRP A 71 -12.12 3.59 9.64
CA TRP A 71 -10.85 3.58 10.36
C TRP A 71 -9.98 2.37 10.02
N ALA A 72 -10.58 1.21 9.72
CA ALA A 72 -9.86 0.02 9.26
C ALA A 72 -9.03 0.29 7.99
N HIS A 73 -9.61 0.98 7.00
CA HIS A 73 -8.87 1.38 5.78
C HIS A 73 -7.63 2.22 6.12
N TYR A 74 -7.80 3.18 7.03
CA TYR A 74 -6.74 4.09 7.44
C TYR A 74 -5.62 3.38 8.21
N LEU A 75 -6.00 2.59 9.21
CA LEU A 75 -5.06 1.84 10.04
C LEU A 75 -4.28 0.85 9.19
N MET A 76 -4.93 0.18 8.24
CA MET A 76 -4.27 -0.76 7.34
C MET A 76 -3.31 -0.07 6.36
N ALA A 77 -3.69 1.08 5.78
CA ALA A 77 -2.75 1.87 4.97
C ALA A 77 -1.51 2.29 5.78
N SER A 78 -1.73 2.79 7.00
CA SER A 78 -0.65 3.21 7.90
C SER A 78 0.25 2.03 8.28
N LEU A 79 -0.35 0.89 8.56
CA LEU A 79 0.38 -0.34 8.89
C LEU A 79 1.24 -0.80 7.72
N GLY A 80 0.72 -0.77 6.49
CA GLY A 80 1.49 -1.07 5.28
C GLY A 80 2.73 -0.18 5.16
N ILE A 81 2.59 1.12 5.39
CA ILE A 81 3.71 2.08 5.36
C ILE A 81 4.77 1.72 6.40
N VAL A 82 4.34 1.52 7.66
CA VAL A 82 5.25 1.16 8.77
C VAL A 82 6.01 -0.12 8.43
N TRP A 83 5.29 -1.12 7.90
CA TRP A 83 5.87 -2.42 7.61
C TRP A 83 6.84 -2.38 6.41
N ALA A 84 6.59 -1.54 5.41
CA ALA A 84 7.54 -1.29 4.33
C ALA A 84 8.80 -0.55 4.79
N GLN A 85 8.70 0.29 5.83
CA GLN A 85 9.79 1.14 6.31
C GLN A 85 10.65 0.51 7.42
N ILE A 86 10.19 -0.57 8.06
CA ILE A 86 10.87 -1.22 9.18
C ILE A 86 11.16 -2.70 8.83
N PRO A 87 12.34 -3.01 8.24
CA PRO A 87 12.69 -4.35 7.78
C PRO A 87 12.75 -5.43 8.86
N HIS A 88 12.94 -5.03 10.13
CA HIS A 88 13.04 -5.91 11.28
C HIS A 88 11.71 -6.14 12.02
N LEU A 89 10.64 -5.45 11.61
CA LEU A 89 9.32 -5.70 12.17
C LEU A 89 8.94 -7.15 11.87
N SER A 90 8.35 -7.83 12.86
CA SER A 90 7.83 -9.19 12.66
C SER A 90 6.98 -9.22 11.40
N ARG A 91 7.25 -10.19 10.53
CA ARG A 91 6.40 -10.43 9.35
C ARG A 91 5.11 -11.17 9.70
N GLU A 92 4.92 -11.51 10.96
CA GLU A 92 3.67 -12.07 11.45
C GLU A 92 2.77 -10.95 11.94
N LEU A 93 1.60 -10.82 11.30
CA LEU A 93 0.55 -9.96 11.81
C LEU A 93 -0.04 -10.57 13.09
N PRO A 94 -0.24 -9.77 14.14
CA PRO A 94 -1.14 -10.11 15.23
C PRO A 94 -2.52 -10.53 14.70
N GLN A 95 -3.19 -11.43 15.44
CA GLN A 95 -4.46 -12.03 15.02
C GLN A 95 -5.53 -10.98 14.71
N GLU A 96 -5.67 -9.99 15.58
CA GLU A 96 -6.68 -8.94 15.48
C GLU A 96 -6.50 -8.12 14.19
N ILE A 97 -5.25 -7.88 13.79
CA ILE A 97 -4.94 -7.17 12.54
C ILE A 97 -5.19 -8.08 11.34
N ALA A 98 -4.82 -9.36 11.43
CA ALA A 98 -5.04 -10.32 10.36
C ALA A 98 -6.54 -10.47 10.05
N GLU A 99 -7.38 -10.57 11.08
CA GLU A 99 -8.84 -10.62 10.95
C GLU A 99 -9.41 -9.35 10.29
N VAL A 100 -8.93 -8.17 10.68
CA VAL A 100 -9.36 -6.89 10.09
C VAL A 100 -8.97 -6.78 8.62
N THR A 101 -7.72 -7.15 8.32
CA THR A 101 -7.21 -7.19 6.94
C THR A 101 -7.99 -8.21 6.11
N ALA A 102 -8.38 -9.33 6.71
CA ALA A 102 -9.07 -10.44 6.06
C ALA A 102 -10.60 -10.25 5.89
N ARG A 103 -11.14 -9.04 6.10
CA ARG A 103 -12.57 -8.76 5.91
C ARG A 103 -12.87 -8.29 4.49
N GLN A 104 -13.66 -9.08 3.77
CA GLN A 104 -14.06 -8.81 2.38
C GLN A 104 -15.31 -7.92 2.29
N ASP A 105 -16.19 -7.96 3.30
CA ASP A 105 -17.49 -7.26 3.33
C ASP A 105 -17.39 -5.76 3.69
N VAL A 106 -16.17 -5.24 3.78
CA VAL A 106 -15.88 -3.86 4.14
C VAL A 106 -15.08 -3.22 3.00
N ASP A 107 -15.77 -2.42 2.19
CA ASP A 107 -15.17 -1.60 1.14
C ASP A 107 -15.46 -0.11 1.36
N ASP A 108 -14.63 0.73 0.75
CA ASP A 108 -14.79 2.18 0.75
C ASP A 108 -15.75 2.68 -0.34
N GLY A 109 -16.40 1.78 -1.10
CA GLY A 109 -17.30 2.12 -2.20
C GLY A 109 -16.66 2.94 -3.34
N CYS A 110 -15.34 3.01 -3.42
CA CYS A 110 -14.68 3.69 -4.53
C CYS A 110 -14.92 2.95 -5.86
N LYS A 111 -14.75 3.67 -6.97
CA LYS A 111 -14.93 3.12 -8.33
C LYS A 111 -13.65 2.55 -8.93
N CYS A 112 -12.61 2.40 -8.12
CA CYS A 112 -11.30 1.93 -8.58
C CYS A 112 -11.33 0.45 -8.94
N ARG A 113 -10.67 0.10 -10.04
CA ARG A 113 -10.53 -1.30 -10.50
C ARG A 113 -9.46 -2.10 -9.73
N CYS A 114 -8.82 -1.50 -8.72
CA CYS A 114 -7.96 -2.15 -7.70
C CYS A 114 -8.60 -3.42 -7.11
N SER A 115 -9.93 -3.42 -7.06
CA SER A 115 -10.80 -4.37 -6.38
C SER A 115 -12.12 -4.45 -7.15
N ALA A 116 -12.95 -5.46 -6.85
CA ALA A 116 -14.21 -5.69 -7.56
C ALA A 116 -15.33 -4.70 -7.18
N HIS A 117 -15.40 -4.27 -5.91
CA HIS A 117 -16.53 -3.51 -5.37
C HIS A 117 -16.15 -2.20 -4.65
N GLY A 118 -14.86 -1.87 -4.63
CA GLY A 118 -14.27 -0.83 -3.79
C GLY A 118 -13.04 -1.39 -3.10
N CYS A 119 -12.07 -0.52 -2.75
CA CYS A 119 -10.84 -0.99 -2.13
C CYS A 119 -11.18 -1.38 -0.66
N THR A 120 -10.66 -2.52 -0.22
CA THR A 120 -10.87 -3.07 1.13
C THR A 120 -9.72 -2.67 2.07
N PRO A 121 -9.80 -2.95 3.39
CA PRO A 121 -8.66 -2.83 4.29
C PRO A 121 -7.41 -3.58 3.81
N LEU A 122 -7.57 -4.78 3.22
CA LEU A 122 -6.47 -5.50 2.56
C LEU A 122 -5.84 -4.65 1.45
N VAL A 123 -6.63 -4.13 0.52
CA VAL A 123 -6.10 -3.31 -0.58
C VAL A 123 -5.34 -2.09 -0.06
N LYS A 124 -5.84 -1.45 1.00
CA LYS A 124 -5.15 -0.31 1.64
C LYS A 124 -3.85 -0.72 2.33
N PHE A 125 -3.84 -1.90 2.95
CA PHE A 125 -2.61 -2.49 3.46
C PHE A 125 -1.56 -2.67 2.35
N LEU A 126 -1.96 -3.26 1.21
CA LEU A 126 -1.09 -3.46 0.04
C LEU A 126 -0.62 -2.13 -0.58
N GLU A 127 -1.48 -1.12 -0.59
CA GLU A 127 -1.14 0.25 -1.01
C GLU A 127 -0.04 0.85 -0.15
N GLY A 128 -0.16 0.72 1.17
CA GLY A 128 0.86 1.17 2.12
C GLY A 128 2.23 0.51 1.92
N LEU A 129 2.27 -0.72 1.38
CA LEU A 129 3.53 -1.40 1.06
C LEU A 129 4.31 -0.76 -0.11
N GLY A 130 3.75 0.27 -0.77
CA GLY A 130 4.44 1.06 -1.78
C GLY A 130 4.54 0.40 -3.15
N TRP A 131 3.72 -0.63 -3.40
CA TRP A 131 3.71 -1.37 -4.66
C TRP A 131 3.33 -0.53 -5.89
N ARG A 132 2.85 0.70 -5.70
CA ARG A 132 2.60 1.67 -6.79
C ARG A 132 3.88 2.32 -7.35
N GLN A 133 4.96 2.45 -6.57
CA GLN A 133 6.02 3.42 -6.84
C GLN A 133 7.22 2.88 -7.64
N GLN A 134 7.28 1.59 -7.96
CA GLN A 134 8.54 0.94 -8.40
C GLN A 134 8.67 0.58 -9.87
N LEU A 135 7.63 0.78 -10.69
CA LEU A 135 7.74 0.65 -12.15
C LEU A 135 8.71 1.67 -12.77
N LEU A 136 9.18 2.65 -12.00
CA LEU A 136 9.99 3.78 -12.46
C LEU A 136 11.51 3.62 -12.22
N GLN A 137 12.02 2.46 -11.77
CA GLN A 137 13.42 2.30 -11.33
C GLN A 137 14.41 1.70 -12.35
N GLY A 138 14.11 1.71 -13.65
CA GLY A 138 15.09 1.39 -14.69
C GLY A 138 15.61 -0.06 -14.74
N LEU A 139 15.01 -0.97 -13.97
CA LEU A 139 15.24 -2.42 -14.08
C LEU A 139 14.47 -2.97 -15.28
N GLY A 140 14.99 -4.00 -15.97
CA GLY A 140 14.23 -4.71 -17.00
C GLY A 140 12.91 -5.29 -16.46
N TRP A 141 11.92 -5.46 -17.34
CA TRP A 141 10.54 -5.71 -16.90
C TRP A 141 10.37 -7.05 -16.19
N ARG A 142 11.12 -8.07 -16.65
CA ARG A 142 11.22 -9.35 -15.95
C ARG A 142 11.66 -9.18 -14.49
N GLN A 143 12.75 -8.44 -14.26
CA GLN A 143 13.26 -8.19 -12.91
C GLN A 143 12.23 -7.44 -12.06
N THR A 144 11.49 -6.50 -12.66
CA THR A 144 10.39 -5.82 -11.98
C THR A 144 9.29 -6.80 -11.55
N LEU A 145 8.83 -7.68 -12.45
CA LEU A 145 7.81 -8.70 -12.17
C LEU A 145 8.27 -9.70 -11.09
N GLU A 146 9.48 -10.22 -11.21
CA GLU A 146 10.08 -11.11 -10.20
C GLU A 146 10.22 -10.39 -8.84
N SER A 147 10.46 -9.08 -8.84
CA SER A 147 10.50 -8.27 -7.63
C SER A 147 9.13 -8.11 -6.96
N TYR A 148 8.05 -7.95 -7.74
CA TYR A 148 6.67 -7.99 -7.22
C TYR A 148 6.36 -9.37 -6.64
N ALA A 149 6.68 -10.45 -7.36
CA ALA A 149 6.46 -11.81 -6.89
C ALA A 149 7.22 -12.08 -5.57
N LEU A 150 8.49 -11.69 -5.50
CA LEU A 150 9.34 -11.85 -4.33
C LEU A 150 8.78 -11.08 -3.14
N ARG A 151 8.42 -9.80 -3.31
CA ARG A 151 7.87 -8.97 -2.24
C ARG A 151 6.54 -9.48 -1.74
N THR A 152 5.64 -9.84 -2.65
CA THR A 152 4.33 -10.41 -2.30
C THR A 152 4.52 -11.67 -1.47
N SER A 153 5.38 -12.58 -1.94
CA SER A 153 5.67 -13.85 -1.25
C SER A 153 6.35 -13.63 0.10
N ASN A 154 7.32 -12.73 0.18
CA ASN A 154 8.08 -12.46 1.40
C ASN A 154 7.29 -11.72 2.47
N THR A 155 6.48 -10.74 2.06
CA THR A 155 5.72 -9.88 2.96
C THR A 155 4.41 -10.54 3.38
N LEU A 156 3.73 -11.22 2.45
CA LEU A 156 2.42 -11.82 2.72
C LEU A 156 2.47 -13.32 2.98
N GLY A 157 3.56 -14.02 2.72
CA GLY A 157 3.62 -15.47 2.86
C GLY A 157 3.26 -15.97 4.28
N THR A 158 3.73 -15.27 5.31
CA THR A 158 3.38 -15.52 6.73
C THR A 158 1.92 -15.18 7.02
N PHE A 159 1.44 -14.03 6.55
CA PHE A 159 0.04 -13.61 6.68
C PHE A 159 -0.93 -14.60 6.02
N LEU A 160 -0.63 -15.02 4.79
CA LEU A 160 -1.42 -15.97 4.01
C LEU A 160 -1.45 -17.35 4.66
N ARG A 161 -0.29 -17.85 5.10
CA ARG A 161 -0.21 -19.11 5.84
C ARG A 161 -1.09 -19.07 7.08
N ARG A 162 -1.01 -17.99 7.85
CA ARG A 162 -1.85 -17.81 9.03
C ARG A 162 -3.33 -17.76 8.69
N CYS A 163 -3.73 -17.00 7.66
CA CYS A 163 -5.12 -16.96 7.23
C CYS A 163 -5.64 -18.36 6.85
N LYS A 164 -4.80 -19.18 6.21
CA LYS A 164 -5.11 -20.57 5.88
C LYS A 164 -5.28 -21.43 7.14
N ASP A 165 -4.33 -21.34 8.06
CA ASP A 165 -4.31 -22.14 9.30
C ASP A 165 -5.47 -21.78 10.24
N ASP A 166 -5.83 -20.49 10.32
CA ASP A 166 -6.91 -19.96 11.15
C ASP A 166 -8.31 -20.13 10.48
N GLY A 167 -8.37 -20.74 9.29
CA GLY A 167 -9.62 -20.94 8.54
C GLY A 167 -10.28 -19.64 8.08
N LEU A 168 -9.52 -18.53 8.06
CA LEU A 168 -9.95 -17.29 7.44
C LEU A 168 -10.08 -17.51 5.93
N ALA A 169 -10.87 -16.66 5.27
CA ALA A 169 -11.27 -16.87 3.88
C ALA A 169 -10.10 -16.68 2.90
N PHE A 170 -9.19 -17.65 2.87
CA PHE A 170 -7.91 -17.66 2.18
C PHE A 170 -8.06 -17.46 0.67
N ASP A 171 -9.12 -18.04 0.09
CA ASP A 171 -9.35 -18.03 -1.36
C ASP A 171 -9.57 -16.61 -1.91
N TRP A 172 -10.31 -15.75 -1.20
CA TRP A 172 -10.52 -14.38 -1.69
C TRP A 172 -9.29 -13.50 -1.45
N ILE A 173 -8.52 -13.72 -0.38
CA ILE A 173 -7.31 -12.94 -0.08
C ILE A 173 -6.29 -13.09 -1.21
N GLY A 174 -6.01 -14.35 -1.62
CA GLY A 174 -5.11 -14.63 -2.73
C GLY A 174 -5.55 -13.93 -4.01
N ARG A 175 -6.84 -14.04 -4.37
CA ARG A 175 -7.42 -13.40 -5.57
C ARG A 175 -7.38 -11.87 -5.49
N ALA A 176 -7.63 -11.29 -4.32
CA ALA A 176 -7.56 -9.85 -4.10
C ALA A 176 -6.12 -9.32 -4.24
N ILE A 177 -5.13 -10.04 -3.71
CA ILE A 177 -3.71 -9.71 -3.89
C ILE A 177 -3.35 -9.79 -5.38
N LEU A 178 -3.71 -10.88 -6.06
CA LEU A 178 -3.45 -11.06 -7.50
C LEU A 178 -4.03 -9.92 -8.32
N ARG A 179 -5.29 -9.55 -8.06
CA ARG A 179 -5.93 -8.42 -8.73
C ARG A 179 -5.17 -7.13 -8.49
N TYR A 180 -4.82 -6.84 -7.24
CA TYR A 180 -4.13 -5.61 -6.88
C TYR A 180 -2.74 -5.50 -7.54
N ILE A 181 -1.90 -6.55 -7.44
CA ILE A 181 -0.56 -6.50 -8.06
C ILE A 181 -0.62 -6.47 -9.58
N THR A 182 -1.60 -7.14 -10.20
CA THR A 182 -1.80 -7.12 -11.65
C THR A 182 -2.26 -5.74 -12.10
N PHE A 183 -3.19 -5.13 -11.36
CA PHE A 183 -3.63 -3.76 -11.56
C PHE A 183 -2.44 -2.79 -11.54
N CYS A 184 -1.60 -2.85 -10.50
CA CYS A 184 -0.41 -2.00 -10.41
C CYS A 184 0.57 -2.29 -11.57
N THR A 185 0.76 -3.56 -11.91
CA THR A 185 1.66 -3.99 -12.97
C THR A 185 1.20 -3.53 -14.35
N LEU A 186 -0.11 -3.39 -14.61
CA LEU A 186 -0.62 -2.83 -15.87
C LEU A 186 -0.51 -1.30 -15.94
N GLY A 187 -0.03 -0.65 -14.88
CA GLY A 187 0.07 0.82 -14.82
C GLY A 187 -1.28 1.53 -14.70
N LEU A 188 -2.34 0.82 -14.31
CA LEU A 188 -3.68 1.39 -14.14
C LEU A 188 -3.69 2.43 -13.02
N ARG A 189 -4.48 3.49 -13.23
CA ARG A 189 -4.57 4.59 -12.26
C ARG A 189 -5.62 4.33 -11.21
N HIS A 190 -5.21 4.53 -9.96
CA HIS A 190 -6.14 4.46 -8.83
C HIS A 190 -7.09 5.65 -8.84
N THR A 191 -8.39 5.38 -8.69
CA THR A 191 -9.46 6.36 -8.47
C THR A 191 -10.03 6.29 -7.04
N CYS A 192 -9.32 5.60 -6.14
CA CYS A 192 -9.69 5.43 -4.73
C CYS A 192 -9.06 6.51 -3.83
N CYS A 193 -9.33 6.46 -2.51
CA CYS A 193 -8.65 7.32 -1.54
C CYS A 193 -7.13 7.10 -1.55
N ASP A 194 -6.35 8.17 -1.59
CA ASP A 194 -4.89 8.11 -1.50
C ASP A 194 -4.43 8.30 -0.05
N LEU A 195 -4.83 7.34 0.80
CA LEU A 195 -4.48 7.34 2.21
C LEU A 195 -2.99 7.12 2.40
N ALA A 196 -2.36 6.32 1.52
CA ALA A 196 -0.94 6.02 1.60
C ALA A 196 -0.06 7.23 1.22
N ASN A 197 -0.51 8.07 0.28
CA ASN A 197 0.12 9.35 -0.01
C ASN A 197 -0.42 10.47 0.90
N LYS A 198 -0.89 10.13 2.10
CA LYS A 198 -1.14 11.11 3.17
C LYS A 198 -2.16 12.20 2.77
N GLY A 199 -3.02 11.91 1.79
CA GLY A 199 -3.98 12.85 1.22
C GLY A 199 -3.38 14.06 0.49
N TYR A 200 -2.12 13.96 0.03
CA TYR A 200 -1.50 14.98 -0.83
C TYR A 200 -2.08 14.98 -2.26
N SER A 201 -2.73 13.90 -2.66
CA SER A 201 -3.44 13.80 -3.93
C SER A 201 -4.91 14.16 -3.75
N THR A 202 -5.44 14.97 -4.66
CA THR A 202 -6.88 15.24 -4.76
C THR A 202 -7.60 13.94 -5.09
N ILE A 203 -8.73 13.70 -4.42
CA ILE A 203 -9.63 12.61 -4.80
C ILE A 203 -10.26 13.03 -6.12
N PRO A 204 -10.18 12.21 -7.17
CA PRO A 204 -10.78 12.54 -8.45
C PRO A 204 -12.29 12.61 -8.32
N ASP A 205 -12.90 13.59 -8.98
CA ASP A 205 -14.36 13.68 -9.06
C ASP A 205 -14.92 12.71 -10.10
N GLU A 206 -16.24 12.67 -10.27
CA GLU A 206 -16.89 11.73 -11.18
C GLU A 206 -16.51 11.91 -12.65
N GLU A 207 -16.18 13.13 -13.07
CA GLU A 207 -15.74 13.43 -14.43
C GLU A 207 -14.30 12.96 -14.63
N GLU A 208 -13.40 13.28 -13.69
CA GLU A 208 -12.01 12.80 -13.72
C GLU A 208 -11.94 11.27 -13.64
N ILE A 209 -12.79 10.63 -12.83
CA ILE A 209 -12.91 9.16 -12.78
C ILE A 209 -13.35 8.61 -14.14
N HIS A 210 -14.29 9.28 -14.82
CA HIS A 210 -14.76 8.85 -16.12
C HIS A 210 -13.66 8.94 -17.18
N GLU A 211 -12.94 10.07 -17.22
CA GLU A 211 -11.79 10.28 -18.12
C GLU A 211 -10.70 9.23 -17.88
N ILE A 212 -10.32 9.00 -16.61
CA ILE A 212 -9.34 7.97 -16.25
C ILE A 212 -9.79 6.59 -16.75
N HIS A 213 -11.06 6.22 -16.56
CA HIS A 213 -11.57 4.93 -17.01
C HIS A 213 -11.67 4.79 -18.53
N GLU A 214 -11.93 5.87 -19.25
CA GLU A 214 -11.93 5.87 -20.72
C GLU A 214 -10.50 5.67 -21.25
N GLU A 215 -9.54 6.43 -20.71
CA GLU A 215 -8.13 6.33 -21.07
C GLU A 215 -7.53 4.96 -20.71
N ASP A 216 -7.92 4.38 -19.56
CA ASP A 216 -7.44 3.09 -19.08
C ASP A 216 -8.26 1.90 -19.62
N ALA A 217 -9.27 2.12 -20.47
CA ALA A 217 -10.26 1.10 -20.85
C ALA A 217 -9.63 -0.19 -21.43
N ALA A 218 -8.60 -0.05 -22.28
CA ALA A 218 -7.92 -1.20 -22.89
C ALA A 218 -7.17 -2.03 -21.85
N GLN A 219 -6.42 -1.39 -20.94
CA GLN A 219 -5.71 -2.05 -19.84
C GLN A 219 -6.69 -2.64 -18.82
N MET A 220 -7.84 -2.00 -18.59
CA MET A 220 -8.91 -2.54 -17.75
C MET A 220 -9.48 -3.82 -18.34
N GLN A 221 -9.69 -3.88 -19.66
CA GLN A 221 -10.11 -5.11 -20.32
C GLN A 221 -9.07 -6.22 -20.14
N ILE A 222 -7.78 -5.92 -20.35
CA ILE A 222 -6.68 -6.87 -20.12
C ILE A 222 -6.68 -7.37 -18.67
N LEU A 223 -6.92 -6.48 -17.69
CA LEU A 223 -7.02 -6.87 -16.28
C LEU A 223 -8.13 -7.90 -16.08
N GLU A 224 -9.34 -7.67 -16.58
CA GLU A 224 -10.45 -8.61 -16.37
C GLU A 224 -10.22 -9.96 -17.07
N GLU A 225 -9.64 -9.95 -18.28
CA GLU A 225 -9.25 -11.18 -18.98
C GLU A 225 -8.18 -11.96 -18.19
N LEU A 226 -7.16 -11.27 -17.68
CA LEU A 226 -6.14 -11.86 -16.83
C LEU A 226 -6.71 -12.41 -15.53
N MET A 227 -7.64 -11.69 -14.88
CA MET A 227 -8.26 -12.17 -13.66
C MET A 227 -9.09 -13.42 -13.90
N SER A 228 -9.79 -13.53 -15.03
CA SER A 228 -10.50 -14.76 -15.42
C SER A 228 -9.52 -15.93 -15.62
N ASP A 229 -8.41 -15.71 -16.33
CA ASP A 229 -7.37 -16.73 -16.54
C ASP A 229 -6.75 -17.16 -15.21
N PHE A 230 -6.40 -16.19 -14.36
CA PHE A 230 -5.81 -16.43 -13.04
C PHE A 230 -6.78 -17.17 -12.14
N ASP A 231 -8.06 -16.83 -12.17
CA ASP A 231 -9.06 -17.47 -11.34
C ASP A 231 -9.19 -18.98 -11.63
N MET A 232 -9.04 -19.37 -12.90
CA MET A 232 -9.05 -20.77 -13.34
C MET A 232 -7.74 -21.50 -13.02
N GLU A 233 -6.60 -20.85 -13.23
CA GLU A 233 -5.29 -21.49 -13.07
C GLU A 233 -4.85 -21.56 -11.61
N TYR A 234 -5.23 -20.58 -10.78
CA TYR A 234 -4.84 -20.49 -9.36
C TYR A 234 -5.29 -21.72 -8.56
N GLU A 235 -6.42 -22.33 -8.91
CA GLU A 235 -6.94 -23.55 -8.26
C GLU A 235 -6.00 -24.76 -8.37
N LYS A 236 -5.06 -24.74 -9.32
CA LYS A 236 -4.09 -25.82 -9.54
C LYS A 236 -2.85 -25.70 -8.65
N TYR A 237 -2.68 -24.57 -7.95
CA TYR A 237 -1.51 -24.26 -7.14
C TYR A 237 -1.78 -24.41 -5.65
N SER A 238 -0.78 -24.84 -4.89
CA SER A 238 -0.87 -25.04 -3.44
C SER A 238 -0.83 -23.74 -2.63
N ASP A 239 -0.22 -22.70 -3.21
CA ASP A 239 0.05 -21.43 -2.57
C ASP A 239 0.33 -20.32 -3.60
N LEU A 240 0.18 -19.08 -3.15
CA LEU A 240 0.38 -17.89 -3.97
C LEU A 240 1.81 -17.73 -4.47
N THR A 241 2.82 -18.14 -3.69
CA THR A 241 4.23 -17.97 -4.09
C THR A 241 4.53 -18.76 -5.35
N SER A 242 4.21 -20.05 -5.37
CA SER A 242 4.39 -20.89 -6.56
C SER A 242 3.60 -20.36 -7.76
N PHE A 243 2.34 -19.95 -7.56
CA PHE A 243 1.56 -19.36 -8.64
C PHE A 243 2.21 -18.10 -9.22
N LEU A 244 2.73 -17.22 -8.37
CA LEU A 244 3.34 -15.97 -8.80
C LEU A 244 4.55 -16.22 -9.72
N TYR A 245 5.44 -17.13 -9.34
CA TYR A 245 6.64 -17.42 -10.11
C TYR A 245 6.39 -18.28 -11.33
N ASP A 246 5.56 -19.32 -11.20
CA ASP A 246 5.41 -20.33 -12.24
C ASP A 246 4.36 -19.93 -13.29
N PHE A 247 3.43 -19.03 -12.96
CA PHE A 247 2.35 -18.63 -13.85
C PHE A 247 2.24 -17.12 -14.05
N TRP A 248 2.10 -16.35 -12.98
CA TRP A 248 1.82 -14.91 -13.07
C TRP A 248 2.97 -14.16 -13.75
N VAL A 249 4.23 -14.35 -13.32
CA VAL A 249 5.40 -13.69 -13.92
C VAL A 249 5.49 -14.00 -15.44
N PRO A 250 5.53 -15.26 -15.90
CA PRO A 250 5.57 -15.56 -17.33
C PRO A 250 4.39 -14.99 -18.12
N LYS A 251 3.17 -15.03 -17.56
CA LYS A 251 1.98 -14.48 -18.22
C LYS A 251 2.11 -12.96 -18.38
N MET A 252 2.52 -12.26 -17.32
CA MET A 252 2.68 -10.80 -17.34
C MET A 252 3.83 -10.36 -18.27
N GLU A 253 4.91 -11.12 -18.38
CA GLU A 253 5.96 -10.88 -19.38
C GLU A 253 5.39 -10.90 -20.80
N GLY A 254 4.58 -11.92 -21.13
CA GLY A 254 3.94 -12.04 -22.44
C GLY A 254 2.95 -10.92 -22.73
N VAL A 255 2.22 -10.44 -21.72
CA VAL A 255 1.34 -9.27 -21.84
C VAL A 255 2.16 -8.01 -22.12
N TRP A 256 3.22 -7.79 -21.36
CA TRP A 256 4.09 -6.62 -21.53
C TRP A 256 4.79 -6.60 -22.88
N ALA A 257 5.29 -7.74 -23.35
CA ALA A 257 5.88 -7.85 -24.68
C ALA A 257 4.92 -7.38 -25.78
N LYS A 258 3.62 -7.73 -25.66
CA LYS A 258 2.57 -7.28 -26.59
C LYS A 258 2.25 -5.80 -26.47
N LEU A 259 2.22 -5.27 -25.25
CA LEU A 259 1.96 -3.84 -25.00
C LEU A 259 3.07 -2.95 -25.58
N ILE A 260 4.33 -3.37 -25.46
CA ILE A 260 5.50 -2.62 -25.94
C ILE A 260 5.66 -2.77 -27.45
N SER A 261 5.32 -3.94 -28.02
CA SER A 261 5.35 -4.14 -29.46
C SER A 261 4.22 -3.44 -30.21
N ARG A 262 3.32 -2.74 -29.51
CA ARG A 262 2.21 -2.00 -30.15
C ARG A 262 2.77 -0.76 -30.83
N GLU A 263 2.81 -0.78 -32.15
CA GLU A 263 3.06 0.41 -32.94
C GLU A 263 1.86 1.36 -32.82
N LEU A 264 2.15 2.66 -32.62
CA LEU A 264 1.12 3.70 -32.70
C LEU A 264 0.59 3.74 -34.14
N THR A 265 -0.72 3.82 -34.28
CA THR A 265 -1.33 4.06 -35.59
C THR A 265 -1.01 5.48 -36.07
N ASN A 266 -0.98 5.68 -37.40
CA ASN A 266 -0.78 7.00 -37.97
C ASN A 266 -1.83 8.02 -37.45
N GLU A 267 -3.07 7.57 -37.21
CA GLU A 267 -4.13 8.41 -36.67
C GLU A 267 -3.86 8.86 -35.23
N GLU A 268 -3.34 7.97 -34.37
CA GLU A 268 -2.90 8.30 -33.01
C GLU A 268 -1.72 9.27 -33.04
N ILE A 269 -0.74 9.04 -33.90
CA ILE A 269 0.43 9.92 -34.08
C ILE A 269 -0.02 11.32 -34.51
N GLU A 270 -0.80 11.41 -35.58
CA GLU A 270 -1.30 12.69 -36.09
C GLU A 270 -2.21 13.41 -35.07
N SER A 271 -2.98 12.67 -34.29
CA SER A 271 -3.81 13.25 -33.23
C SER A 271 -2.98 13.82 -32.09
N ALA A 272 -1.94 13.10 -31.66
CA ALA A 272 -1.00 13.58 -30.65
C ALA A 272 -0.25 14.83 -31.14
N GLU A 273 0.20 14.86 -32.39
CA GLU A 273 0.84 16.03 -32.99
C GLU A 273 -0.10 17.24 -33.05
N ARG A 274 -1.38 17.04 -33.40
CA ARG A 274 -2.40 18.10 -33.34
C ARG A 274 -2.62 18.64 -31.92
N ALA A 275 -2.43 17.82 -30.91
CA ALA A 275 -2.46 18.22 -29.50
C ALA A 275 -1.16 18.91 -29.03
N GLY A 276 -0.17 19.07 -29.91
CA GLY A 276 1.11 19.74 -29.63
C GLY A 276 2.22 18.82 -29.14
N VAL A 277 2.04 17.49 -29.20
CA VAL A 277 3.10 16.52 -28.87
C VAL A 277 4.17 16.58 -29.96
N THR A 278 5.43 16.77 -29.56
CA THR A 278 6.58 16.71 -30.46
C THR A 278 7.37 15.45 -30.16
N TRP A 279 7.63 14.64 -31.18
CA TRP A 279 8.39 13.39 -31.04
C TRP A 279 9.89 13.69 -31.07
N GLU A 280 10.57 13.48 -29.95
CA GLU A 280 12.04 13.44 -29.94
C GLU A 280 12.47 12.04 -30.39
N VAL A 281 13.20 11.96 -31.50
CA VAL A 281 13.89 10.74 -31.87
C VAL A 281 15.03 10.58 -30.88
N CYS A 282 14.88 9.71 -29.89
CA CYS A 282 16.03 9.22 -29.14
C CYS A 282 16.90 8.43 -30.11
N GLU A 283 17.96 9.04 -30.62
CA GLU A 283 19.05 8.32 -31.27
C GLU A 283 19.63 7.34 -30.24
N SER A 284 19.17 6.10 -30.30
CA SER A 284 19.65 5.04 -29.41
C SER A 284 21.03 4.58 -29.89
N GLU A 285 22.09 5.19 -29.40
CA GLU A 285 23.36 4.50 -29.26
C GLU A 285 23.28 3.65 -27.97
N ASP A 286 23.09 2.34 -28.14
CA ASP A 286 23.51 1.26 -27.23
C ASP A 286 23.33 1.48 -25.69
N ILE A 287 22.09 1.52 -25.20
CA ILE A 287 21.81 1.32 -23.76
C ILE A 287 20.65 0.32 -23.56
N TRP A 288 20.75 -0.85 -24.20
CA TRP A 288 19.93 -2.00 -23.80
C TRP A 288 20.81 -3.22 -23.60
N ALA A 289 21.13 -3.44 -22.31
CA ALA A 289 21.69 -4.64 -21.69
C ALA A 289 23.14 -5.00 -22.04
N GLU A 290 24.07 -4.66 -21.14
CA GLU A 290 25.07 -5.61 -20.65
C GLU A 290 25.60 -5.17 -19.28
N GLU A 291 25.51 -6.07 -18.30
CA GLU A 291 26.20 -6.08 -16.99
C GLU A 291 26.11 -4.81 -16.11
N GLY A 292 24.94 -4.61 -15.48
CA GLY A 292 24.85 -3.80 -14.26
C GLY A 292 25.33 -4.60 -13.05
N GLU A 293 26.54 -4.30 -12.59
CA GLU A 293 27.19 -4.82 -11.39
C GLU A 293 26.20 -4.91 -10.21
N TYR A 294 26.14 -6.07 -9.53
CA TYR A 294 25.28 -6.30 -8.36
C TYR A 294 25.55 -5.24 -7.28
N VAL A 295 24.66 -4.26 -7.19
CA VAL A 295 24.69 -3.29 -6.10
C VAL A 295 24.08 -3.95 -4.87
N ASN A 296 24.93 -4.28 -3.90
CA ASN A 296 24.53 -4.80 -2.58
C ASN A 296 23.37 -3.95 -2.01
N PRO A 297 22.25 -4.57 -1.59
CA PRO A 297 21.12 -3.89 -0.93
C PRO A 297 21.51 -3.00 0.27
N GLU A 298 22.65 -3.23 0.91
CA GLU A 298 23.18 -2.39 1.99
C GLU A 298 23.73 -1.04 1.51
N SER A 299 24.03 -0.87 0.21
CA SER A 299 24.61 0.38 -0.32
C SER A 299 23.60 1.53 -0.37
N TRP A 300 22.30 1.22 -0.42
CA TRP A 300 21.21 2.20 -0.37
C TRP A 300 21.19 2.98 0.96
N ALA A 301 21.77 2.43 2.03
CA ALA A 301 21.91 3.11 3.30
C ALA A 301 22.94 4.26 3.26
N ARG A 302 23.93 4.23 2.34
CA ARG A 302 25.04 5.20 2.30
C ARG A 302 24.79 6.44 1.45
N VAL A 303 23.85 6.41 0.50
CA VAL A 303 23.59 7.58 -0.38
C VAL A 303 22.89 8.71 0.38
N GLY A 304 22.22 8.41 1.51
CA GLY A 304 21.65 9.41 2.40
C GLY A 304 22.67 10.25 3.19
N ASP A 305 23.91 9.79 3.32
CA ASP A 305 24.87 10.31 4.30
C ASP A 305 25.63 11.57 3.82
N LEU A 306 25.69 11.81 2.50
CA LEU A 306 26.46 12.93 1.92
C LEU A 306 25.74 14.29 1.95
N ARG A 307 24.46 14.36 2.35
CA ARG A 307 23.70 15.63 2.44
C ARG A 307 23.65 16.25 3.85
N PHE A 308 24.34 15.66 4.82
CA PHE A 308 24.15 15.93 6.25
C PHE A 308 24.97 17.08 6.86
N GLN A 309 25.64 17.91 6.07
CA GLN A 309 26.48 18.99 6.63
C GLN A 309 25.96 20.39 6.31
N MET A 310 24.82 20.79 6.90
CA MET A 310 24.58 22.19 7.30
C MET A 310 23.55 22.21 8.43
N GLY A 311 24.02 22.53 9.64
CA GLY A 311 23.23 22.49 10.86
C GLY A 311 22.28 23.66 11.05
N ARG A 312 21.35 23.49 11.99
CA ARG A 312 20.86 24.52 12.90
C ARG A 312 20.15 23.89 14.09
N THR A 313 20.43 24.45 15.25
CA THR A 313 19.84 24.18 16.56
C THR A 313 18.49 24.88 16.70
N SER A 314 17.47 24.16 17.17
CA SER A 314 16.41 24.77 17.98
C SER A 314 15.99 23.77 19.05
N ASP A 315 16.31 24.09 20.30
CA ASP A 315 15.61 23.56 21.47
C ASP A 315 14.12 23.83 21.30
N ASP A 316 13.27 22.80 21.42
CA ASP A 316 11.94 22.97 21.97
C ASP A 316 11.34 21.63 22.43
N LYS A 317 10.75 21.71 23.62
CA LYS A 317 9.97 20.74 24.41
C LYS A 317 9.51 19.46 23.71
N ILE A 318 9.75 18.33 24.39
CA ILE A 318 9.09 17.04 24.13
C ILE A 318 7.59 17.30 23.95
N SER A 319 7.06 17.03 22.76
CA SER A 319 5.68 17.34 22.40
C SER A 319 4.74 16.52 23.29
N ALA A 320 3.58 17.08 23.67
CA ALA A 320 2.57 16.36 24.44
C ALA A 320 2.22 14.99 23.82
N VAL A 321 2.34 14.87 22.50
CA VAL A 321 2.15 13.63 21.75
C VAL A 321 3.23 12.59 22.08
N GLU A 322 4.48 12.99 22.23
CA GLU A 322 5.58 12.07 22.57
C GLU A 322 5.42 11.49 23.98
N GLU A 323 4.92 12.30 24.93
CA GLU A 323 4.56 11.83 26.27
C GLU A 323 3.37 10.86 26.23
N TRP A 324 2.38 11.10 25.36
CA TRP A 324 1.26 10.19 25.15
C TRP A 324 1.67 8.88 24.49
N MET A 325 2.52 8.94 23.46
CA MET A 325 3.07 7.77 22.78
C MET A 325 3.87 6.91 23.76
N ARG A 326 4.76 7.52 24.57
CA ARG A 326 5.50 6.78 25.60
C ARG A 326 4.59 6.06 26.59
N ARG A 327 3.50 6.70 27.03
CA ARG A 327 2.51 6.05 27.90
C ARG A 327 1.83 4.88 27.21
N LEU A 328 1.49 5.03 25.94
CA LEU A 328 0.89 3.95 25.17
C LEU A 328 1.88 2.81 24.96
N ASP A 329 3.16 3.09 24.75
CA ASP A 329 4.20 2.07 24.69
C ASP A 329 4.21 1.26 25.95
N ASP A 330 4.34 1.93 27.10
CA ASP A 330 4.33 1.31 28.42
C ASP A 330 3.10 0.41 28.58
N ILE A 331 1.92 0.84 28.12
CA ILE A 331 0.68 0.04 28.19
C ILE A 331 0.66 -1.13 27.19
N SER A 332 1.17 -0.92 25.97
CA SER A 332 1.13 -1.91 24.89
C SER A 332 2.12 -3.06 25.11
N ILE A 333 3.20 -2.80 25.85
CA ILE A 333 4.26 -3.77 26.18
C ILE A 333 4.16 -4.32 27.61
N ASP A 334 3.19 -3.87 28.42
CA ASP A 334 3.01 -4.31 29.82
C ASP A 334 2.50 -5.77 29.91
N PRO A 335 3.30 -6.71 30.43
CA PRO A 335 2.89 -8.11 30.62
C PRO A 335 1.83 -8.28 31.73
N GLN A 336 1.60 -7.28 32.58
CA GLN A 336 0.53 -7.23 33.59
C GLN A 336 -0.66 -6.38 33.15
N ARG A 337 -0.90 -6.28 31.83
CA ARG A 337 -2.08 -5.68 31.19
C ARG A 337 -3.32 -5.76 32.09
N PRO A 338 -3.89 -4.61 32.53
CA PRO A 338 -5.16 -4.64 33.24
C PRO A 338 -6.26 -5.11 32.29
N VAL A 339 -6.75 -6.32 32.54
CA VAL A 339 -8.00 -6.83 31.97
C VAL A 339 -9.12 -6.06 32.67
N ILE A 340 -9.80 -5.19 31.93
CA ILE A 340 -11.00 -4.53 32.47
C ILE A 340 -12.11 -5.59 32.42
N ALA A 341 -12.53 -6.06 33.59
CA ALA A 341 -13.76 -6.83 33.73
C ALA A 341 -14.94 -5.95 33.29
N MET A 342 -15.83 -6.55 32.49
CA MET A 342 -17.03 -5.94 31.89
C MET A 342 -17.84 -5.09 32.86
#